data_AF-A0A0Q5QI78-F1
#
_entry.id   AF-A0A0Q5QI78-F1
#
_cell.length_a   1.000
_cell.length_b   1.000
_cell.length_c   1.000
_cell.angle_alpha   90.00
_cell.angle_beta   90.00
_cell.angle_gamma   90.00
#
_symmetry.space_group_name_H-M   'P 1'
#
loop_
_entity.id
_entity.type
_entity.pdbx_description
1 polymer ?
#
loop_
_entity_poly.entity_id
_entity_poly.type
_entity_poly.pdbx_seq_one_letter_code
_entity_poly.pdbx_strand_id
1 'polypeptide(L)'
;MAALLREALGGSLRRVRTDQGRTLREVSTDARVSLGYLSEIERGQKEASSELLSAICHALDVEVADLLLDVSTAMRRRTTIAEDTKVVIPPPADSAAAGRPRGTSALSAA
;
A
#
# COMPACT_ATOMS: atom_id res chain seq x y z
N MET A 1 3.41 1.66 -2.22
CA MET A 1 3.28 0.24 -2.60
C MET A 1 1.80 -0.09 -2.73
N ALA A 2 1.38 -0.76 -3.80
CA ALA A 2 -0.01 -1.23 -3.92
C ALA A 2 -0.31 -2.22 -2.78
N ALA A 3 -1.40 -2.00 -2.04
CA ALA A 3 -1.78 -2.87 -0.94
C ALA A 3 -2.17 -4.26 -1.46
N LEU A 4 -1.76 -5.30 -0.75
CA LEU A 4 -2.13 -6.67 -1.12
C LEU A 4 -3.61 -6.92 -0.80
N LEU A 5 -4.26 -7.82 -1.53
CA LEU A 5 -5.68 -8.10 -1.38
C LEU A 5 -6.03 -8.47 0.08
N ARG A 6 -5.27 -9.37 0.70
CA ARG A 6 -5.48 -9.76 2.11
C ARG A 6 -5.42 -8.59 3.10
N GLU A 7 -4.64 -7.55 2.83
CA GLU A 7 -4.53 -6.37 3.71
C GLU A 7 -5.74 -5.45 3.55
N ALA A 8 -6.25 -5.31 2.32
CA ALA A 8 -7.48 -4.55 2.07
C ALA A 8 -8.70 -5.29 2.61
N LEU A 9 -8.77 -6.60 2.42
CA LEU A 9 -9.82 -7.48 2.94
C LEU A 9 -9.81 -7.52 4.47
N GLY A 10 -8.67 -7.86 5.08
CA GLY A 10 -8.51 -7.89 6.53
C GLY A 10 -8.85 -6.56 7.19
N GLY A 11 -8.37 -5.45 6.61
CA GLY A 11 -8.72 -4.12 7.10
C GLY A 11 -10.20 -3.78 6.97
N SER A 12 -10.92 -4.31 5.97
CA SER A 12 -12.36 -4.08 5.81
C SER A 12 -13.19 -4.91 6.77
N LEU A 13 -12.85 -6.20 6.94
CA LEU A 13 -13.43 -7.06 7.97
C LEU A 13 -13.28 -6.46 9.37
N ARG A 14 -12.08 -5.97 9.70
CA ARG A 14 -11.82 -5.31 10.97
C ARG A 14 -12.71 -4.10 11.19
N ARG A 15 -12.88 -3.24 10.18
CA ARG A 15 -13.75 -2.05 10.28
C ARG A 15 -15.18 -2.45 10.56
N VAL A 16 -15.75 -3.34 9.75
CA VAL A 16 -17.13 -3.84 9.94
C VAL A 16 -17.31 -4.38 11.36
N ARG A 17 -16.39 -5.24 11.82
CA ARG A 17 -16.45 -5.77 13.19
C ARG A 17 -16.42 -4.68 14.25
N THR A 18 -15.51 -3.71 14.14
CA THR A 18 -15.37 -2.65 15.14
C THR A 18 -16.53 -1.66 15.12
N ASP A 19 -17.10 -1.40 13.94
CA ASP A 19 -18.25 -0.51 13.78
C ASP A 19 -19.52 -1.13 14.41
N GLN A 20 -19.60 -2.46 14.42
CA GLN A 20 -20.61 -3.21 15.19
C GLN A 20 -20.32 -3.27 16.70
N GLY A 21 -19.18 -2.75 17.17
CA GLY A 21 -18.76 -2.85 18.58
C GLY A 21 -18.37 -4.25 19.03
N ARG A 22 -18.16 -5.19 18.10
CA ARG A 22 -17.93 -6.61 18.40
C ARG A 22 -16.45 -6.91 18.61
N THR A 23 -16.17 -7.84 19.50
CA THR A 23 -14.83 -8.32 19.79
C THR A 23 -14.40 -9.41 18.81
N LEU A 24 -13.08 -9.61 18.68
CA LEU A 24 -12.54 -10.75 17.92
C LEU A 24 -13.07 -12.08 18.43
N ARG A 25 -13.26 -12.21 19.75
CA ARG A 25 -13.73 -13.47 20.37
C ARG A 25 -15.14 -13.81 19.89
N GLU A 26 -16.07 -12.88 19.99
CA GLU A 26 -17.46 -13.07 19.55
C GLU A 26 -17.54 -13.50 18.08
N VAL A 27 -16.89 -12.76 17.19
CA VAL A 27 -16.93 -13.08 15.75
C VAL A 27 -16.22 -14.40 15.44
N SER A 28 -15.09 -14.68 16.08
CA SER A 28 -14.38 -15.94 15.87
C SER A 28 -15.20 -17.15 16.31
N THR A 29 -15.96 -17.01 17.40
CA THR A 29 -16.86 -18.06 17.90
C THR A 29 -17.98 -18.32 16.90
N ASP A 30 -18.63 -17.27 16.42
CA ASP A 30 -19.75 -17.38 15.48
C ASP A 30 -19.30 -17.93 14.11
N ALA A 31 -18.14 -17.49 13.63
CA ALA A 31 -17.54 -17.97 12.38
C ALA A 31 -16.90 -19.36 12.52
N ARG A 32 -16.85 -19.93 13.73
CA ARG A 32 -16.20 -21.22 14.05
C ARG A 32 -14.72 -21.29 13.64
N VAL A 33 -14.01 -20.19 13.87
CA VAL A 33 -12.56 -20.08 13.61
C VAL A 33 -11.82 -19.75 14.89
N SER A 34 -10.51 -19.95 14.93
CA SER A 34 -9.75 -19.53 16.10
C SER A 34 -9.62 -17.99 16.14
N LEU A 35 -9.67 -17.42 17.35
CA LEU A 35 -9.45 -15.98 17.58
C LEU A 35 -8.12 -15.51 16.98
N GLY A 36 -7.06 -16.30 17.17
CA GLY A 36 -5.74 -16.01 16.62
C GLY A 36 -5.74 -15.94 15.09
N TYR A 37 -6.44 -16.87 14.45
CA TYR A 37 -6.53 -16.91 12.99
C TYR A 37 -7.34 -15.73 12.42
N LEU A 38 -8.47 -15.38 13.03
CA LEU A 38 -9.21 -14.16 12.66
C LEU A 38 -8.35 -12.89 12.84
N SER A 39 -7.57 -12.82 13.91
CA SER A 39 -6.63 -11.71 14.14
C SER A 39 -5.53 -11.62 13.08
N GLU A 40 -4.97 -12.75 12.64
CA GLU A 40 -4.03 -12.78 11.52
C GLU A 40 -4.67 -12.31 10.21
N ILE A 41 -5.92 -12.70 9.94
CA ILE A 41 -6.67 -12.26 8.75
C ILE A 41 -6.93 -10.76 8.80
N GLU A 42 -7.43 -10.21 9.90
CA GLU A 42 -7.71 -8.78 10.04
C GLU A 42 -6.47 -7.90 9.88
N ARG A 43 -5.29 -8.45 10.20
CA ARG A 43 -3.99 -7.79 10.00
C ARG A 43 -3.39 -8.01 8.62
N GLY A 44 -4.05 -8.76 7.74
CA GLY A 44 -3.54 -9.09 6.41
C GLY A 44 -2.30 -9.99 6.43
N GLN A 45 -2.15 -10.84 7.45
CA GLN A 45 -1.02 -11.78 7.57
C GLN A 45 -1.33 -13.14 6.94
N LYS A 46 -2.62 -13.45 6.75
CA LYS A 46 -3.10 -14.69 6.12
C LYS A 46 -4.08 -14.36 5.01
N GLU A 47 -4.05 -15.19 3.97
CA GLU A 47 -5.12 -15.24 2.98
C GLU A 47 -6.30 -16.01 3.59
N ALA A 48 -7.53 -15.54 3.37
CA ALA A 48 -8.74 -16.26 3.74
C ALA A 48 -9.20 -17.10 2.55
N SER A 49 -9.55 -18.37 2.79
CA SER A 49 -10.26 -19.14 1.76
C SER A 49 -11.65 -18.54 1.52
N SER A 50 -12.27 -18.86 0.39
CA SER A 50 -13.62 -18.39 0.07
C SER A 50 -14.66 -18.87 1.09
N GLU A 51 -14.53 -20.10 1.59
CA GLU A 51 -15.40 -20.67 2.62
C GLU A 51 -15.24 -19.93 3.95
N LEU A 52 -14.00 -19.64 4.33
CA LEU A 52 -13.70 -18.92 5.56
C LEU A 52 -14.19 -17.47 5.49
N LEU A 53 -13.99 -16.80 4.36
CA LEU A 53 -14.49 -15.47 4.11
C LEU A 53 -16.02 -15.44 4.25
N SER A 54 -16.70 -16.40 3.63
CA SER A 54 -18.15 -16.55 3.74
C SER A 54 -18.59 -16.74 5.20
N ALA A 55 -17.92 -17.61 5.97
CA ALA A 55 -18.23 -17.83 7.37
C ALA A 55 -18.05 -16.57 8.23
N ILE A 56 -16.99 -15.80 8.00
CA ILE A 56 -16.74 -14.54 8.72
C ILE A 56 -17.79 -13.47 8.33
N CYS A 57 -18.11 -13.34 7.04
CA CYS A 57 -19.13 -12.40 6.57
C CYS A 57 -20.51 -12.75 7.14
N HIS A 58 -20.86 -14.04 7.17
CA HIS A 58 -22.09 -14.51 7.79
C HIS A 58 -22.11 -14.21 9.29
N ALA A 59 -21.01 -14.46 10.01
CA ALA A 59 -20.90 -14.11 11.42
C ALA A 59 -21.06 -12.61 11.67
N LEU A 60 -20.61 -11.77 10.74
CA LEU A 60 -20.75 -10.31 10.78
C LEU A 60 -22.07 -9.80 10.21
N ASP A 61 -22.98 -10.66 9.75
CA ASP A 61 -24.24 -10.28 9.10
C ASP A 61 -24.03 -9.28 7.94
N VAL A 62 -23.03 -9.54 7.09
CA VAL A 62 -22.74 -8.75 5.89
C VAL A 62 -22.65 -9.63 4.66
N GLU A 63 -23.06 -9.11 3.50
CA GLU A 63 -22.88 -9.80 2.24
C GLU A 63 -21.43 -9.69 1.75
N VAL A 64 -20.91 -10.78 1.18
CA VAL A 64 -19.54 -10.81 0.61
C VAL A 64 -19.40 -9.75 -0.50
N ALA A 65 -20.46 -9.51 -1.28
CA ALA A 65 -20.45 -8.53 -2.36
C ALA A 65 -20.20 -7.10 -1.82
N ASP A 66 -20.88 -6.71 -0.76
CA ASP A 66 -20.73 -5.39 -0.12
C ASP A 66 -19.32 -5.23 0.47
N LEU A 67 -18.81 -6.28 1.12
CA LEU A 67 -17.44 -6.28 1.62
C LEU A 67 -16.43 -6.10 0.47
N LEU A 68 -16.63 -6.76 -0.66
CA LEU A 68 -15.74 -6.65 -1.82
C LEU A 68 -15.80 -5.27 -2.49
N LEU A 69 -16.95 -4.60 -2.49
CA LEU A 69 -17.07 -3.20 -2.93
C LEU A 69 -16.22 -2.29 -2.04
N ASP A 70 -16.28 -2.48 -0.73
CA ASP A 70 -15.47 -1.76 0.25
C ASP A 70 -13.96 -2.00 0.06
N VAL A 71 -13.58 -3.26 -0.16
CA VAL A 71 -12.20 -3.66 -0.46
C VAL A 71 -11.71 -2.98 -1.73
N SER A 72 -12.51 -2.99 -2.80
CA SER A 72 -12.15 -2.34 -4.06
C SER A 72 -11.87 -0.84 -3.87
N THR A 73 -12.70 -0.17 -3.09
CA THR A 73 -12.56 1.26 -2.77
C THR A 73 -11.34 1.51 -1.89
N ALA A 74 -11.10 0.66 -0.89
CA ALA A 74 -9.92 0.75 -0.04
C ALA A 74 -8.62 0.55 -0.82
N MET A 75 -8.59 -0.37 -1.79
CA MET A 75 -7.44 -0.58 -2.66
C MET A 75 -7.19 0.64 -3.55
N ARG A 76 -8.23 1.21 -4.18
CA ARG A 76 -8.12 2.43 -4.99
C ARG A 76 -7.52 3.61 -4.22
N ARG A 77 -7.97 3.83 -2.98
CA ARG A 77 -7.45 4.90 -2.09
C ARG A 77 -5.97 4.73 -1.72
N ARG A 78 -5.44 3.51 -1.73
CA ARG A 78 -4.02 3.23 -1.41
C ARG A 78 -3.13 3.30 -2.64
N THR A 79 -3.69 3.10 -3.83
CA THR A 79 -2.95 3.19 -5.10
C THR A 79 -2.61 4.63 -5.49
N THR A 80 -3.25 5.65 -4.89
CA THR A 80 -2.96 7.07 -5.15
C THR A 80 -1.74 7.63 -4.40
N ILE A 81 -0.95 6.80 -3.72
CA ILE A 81 0.32 7.21 -3.09
C ILE A 81 1.48 6.45 -3.76
N ALA A 82 1.78 6.87 -4.98
CA ALA A 82 3.09 6.69 -5.61
C ALA A 82 3.47 7.89 -6.50
N GLU A 83 2.91 9.08 -6.25
CA GLU A 83 3.35 10.31 -6.96
C GLU A 83 4.70 10.84 -6.45
N ASP A 84 5.16 10.42 -5.27
CA ASP A 84 6.41 10.88 -4.65
C ASP A 84 7.67 10.08 -5.05
N THR A 85 7.61 9.26 -6.09
CA THR A 85 8.85 8.67 -6.63
C THR A 85 9.59 9.75 -7.42
N LYS A 86 10.39 10.55 -6.71
CA LYS A 86 11.29 11.55 -7.29
C LYS A 86 12.27 10.85 -8.25
N VAL A 87 12.00 10.93 -9.55
CA VAL A 87 12.97 10.57 -10.59
C VAL A 87 14.08 11.60 -10.56
N VAL A 88 15.23 11.22 -10.00
CA VAL A 88 16.45 12.04 -10.04
C VAL A 88 17.10 11.82 -11.40
N ILE A 89 16.95 12.78 -12.32
CA ILE A 89 17.77 12.86 -13.54
C ILE A 89 19.06 13.57 -13.12
N PRO A 90 20.21 12.87 -13.03
CA PRO A 90 21.48 13.56 -12.82
C PRO A 90 21.75 14.49 -14.01
N PRO A 91 22.27 15.71 -13.78
CA PRO A 91 22.63 16.60 -14.88
C PRO A 91 23.67 15.91 -15.78
N PRO A 92 23.64 16.17 -17.10
CA PRO A 92 24.66 15.63 -18.00
C PRO A 92 26.03 16.13 -17.55
N ALA A 93 26.94 15.17 -17.30
CA ALA A 93 28.31 15.45 -16.91
C ALA A 93 28.99 16.31 -17.99
N ASP A 94 29.41 17.49 -17.56
CA ASP A 94 30.31 18.45 -18.19
C ASP A 94 30.21 18.64 -19.70
N SER A 95 29.58 19.75 -20.09
CA SER A 95 30.05 20.49 -21.26
C SER A 95 29.88 21.99 -21.04
N ALA A 96 30.95 22.63 -20.55
CA ALA A 96 31.45 23.92 -21.07
C ALA A 96 32.50 24.54 -20.14
N ALA A 97 33.73 24.64 -20.61
CA ALA A 97 34.54 25.85 -20.46
C ALA A 97 35.71 25.85 -21.47
N ALA A 98 35.37 25.87 -22.75
CA ALA A 98 36.24 26.48 -23.74
C ALA A 98 36.17 28.00 -23.52
N GLY A 99 37.26 28.60 -23.02
CA GLY A 99 37.31 30.03 -22.71
C GLY A 99 38.75 30.54 -22.63
N ARG A 100 39.35 30.79 -23.79
CA ARG A 100 40.65 31.45 -23.96
C ARG A 100 40.53 32.96 -23.64
N PRO A 101 41.53 33.60 -23.03
CA PRO A 101 41.76 35.02 -23.27
C PRO A 101 43.04 35.27 -24.10
N ARG A 102 42.96 36.31 -24.92
CA ARG A 102 43.99 36.83 -25.82
C ARG A 102 44.96 37.75 -25.07
N GLY A 103 46.26 37.52 -25.30
CA GLY A 103 47.30 38.52 -25.59
C GLY A 103 47.75 39.51 -24.52
N THR A 104 49.07 39.59 -24.31
CA THR A 104 49.88 40.82 -24.53
C THR A 104 51.38 40.49 -24.64
N SER A 105 52.06 41.30 -25.44
CA SER A 105 53.41 41.20 -26.02
C SER A 105 54.58 41.56 -25.09
N ALA A 106 55.78 41.04 -25.40
CA ALA A 106 57.05 41.79 -25.47
C ALA A 106 58.15 40.86 -26.06
N LEU A 107 58.67 41.14 -27.26
CA LEU A 107 60.03 41.68 -27.49
C LEU A 107 61.14 41.05 -26.62
N SER A 108 62.02 40.24 -27.24
CA SER A 108 63.42 40.64 -27.49
C SER A 108 64.14 39.60 -28.35
N ALA A 109 64.79 40.10 -29.39
CA ALA A 109 65.82 39.41 -30.15
C ALA A 109 67.17 39.54 -29.43
N ALA A 110 68.00 38.50 -29.51
CA ALA A 110 69.46 38.51 -29.66
C ALA A 110 69.96 37.06 -29.54
#